data_AF-A0A3Q7GDL2-F1
#
_entry.id   AF-A0A3Q7GDL2-F1
#
_cell.length_a   1.000
_cell.length_b   1.000
_cell.length_c   1.000
_cell.angle_alpha   90.00
_cell.angle_beta   90.00
_cell.angle_gamma   90.00
#
_symmetry.space_group_name_H-M   'P 1'
#
loop_
_entity.id
_entity.type
_entity.pdbx_description
1 polymer ?
#
loop_
_entity_poly.entity_id
_entity_poly.type
_entity_poly.pdbx_seq_one_letter_code
_entity_poly.pdbx_strand_id
1 'polypeptide(L)'
;MLKVARIARFLKVGKYAKHVGAGALVFLVVVLEYLAVEVLELAGIAERNDKKTRITPRHIQLAIRFDKELYQFLRDVTIPNGGVIPKIHKNFLPHNKSNTSKVVATAQEEED
;
A
#
# COMPACT_ATOMS: atom_id res chain seq x y z
N MET A 1 -1.33 18.10 2.21
CA MET A 1 -0.35 18.78 3.06
C MET A 1 -0.70 18.71 4.54
N LEU A 2 0.20 18.11 5.32
CA LEU A 2 0.08 17.95 6.78
C LEU A 2 0.41 19.25 7.53
N LYS A 3 -0.19 19.47 8.71
CA LYS A 3 0.04 20.68 9.52
C LYS A 3 1.07 20.44 10.63
N VAL A 4 2.18 21.17 10.56
CA VAL A 4 3.29 21.10 11.54
C VAL A 4 2.80 21.35 12.97
N ALA A 5 1.96 22.36 13.18
CA ALA A 5 1.42 22.68 14.50
C ALA A 5 0.61 21.53 15.13
N ARG A 6 -0.09 20.73 14.31
CA ARG A 6 -0.86 19.58 14.78
C ARG A 6 0.06 18.44 15.22
N ILE A 7 1.09 18.14 14.42
CA ILE A 7 2.10 17.12 14.76
C ILE A 7 2.87 17.52 16.03
N ALA A 8 3.25 18.80 16.16
CA ALA A 8 3.89 19.33 17.36
C ALA A 8 3.03 19.12 18.62
N ARG A 9 1.72 19.36 18.51
CA ARG A 9 0.79 19.11 19.61
C ARG A 9 0.72 17.62 19.97
N PHE A 10 0.65 16.73 18.98
CA PHE A 10 0.63 15.29 19.23
C PHE A 10 1.91 14.77 19.90
N LEU A 11 3.08 15.28 19.51
CA LEU A 11 4.34 14.91 20.16
C LEU A 11 4.44 15.40 21.60
N LYS A 12 3.89 16.59 21.92
CA LYS A 12 3.80 17.08 23.30
C LYS A 12 2.86 16.23 24.15
N VAL A 13 1.70 15.85 23.62
CA VAL A 13 0.73 15.00 24.32
C VAL A 13 1.28 13.59 24.55
N GLY A 14 2.01 13.04 23.57
CA GLY A 14 2.65 11.72 23.68
C GLY A 14 3.85 11.64 24.62
N LYS A 15 4.34 12.78 25.14
CA LYS A 15 5.47 12.86 26.09
C LYS A 15 6.73 12.09 25.65
N TYR A 16 7.01 12.05 24.35
CA TYR A 16 8.16 11.31 23.79
C TYR A 16 9.53 11.88 24.21
N ALA A 17 9.59 13.18 24.50
CA ALA A 17 10.79 13.86 24.99
C ALA A 17 10.41 15.12 25.80
N LYS A 18 11.33 15.60 26.64
CA LYS A 18 11.15 16.86 27.40
C LYS A 18 11.05 18.08 26.49
N HIS A 19 11.83 18.10 25.41
CA HIS A 19 11.83 19.15 24.39
C HIS A 19 11.87 18.53 22.99
N VAL A 20 11.13 19.11 22.05
CA VAL A 20 11.13 18.71 20.64
C VAL A 20 11.54 19.93 19.82
N GLY A 21 12.66 19.82 19.11
CA GLY A 21 13.18 20.91 18.27
C GLY A 21 12.32 21.15 17.03
N ALA A 22 12.31 22.39 16.52
CA ALA A 22 11.52 22.77 15.36
C ALA A 22 11.88 21.96 14.10
N GLY A 23 13.18 21.69 13.87
CA GLY A 23 13.65 20.89 12.73
C GLY A 23 13.10 19.46 12.73
N ALA A 24 13.00 18.82 13.90
CA ALA A 24 12.45 17.47 14.02
C ALA A 24 10.96 17.41 13.64
N LEU A 25 10.20 18.46 13.95
CA LEU A 25 8.78 18.56 13.57
C LEU A 25 8.60 18.63 12.06
N VAL A 26 9.40 19.47 11.40
CA VAL A 26 9.34 19.63 9.94
C VAL A 26 9.76 18.34 9.27
N PHE A 27 10.86 17.72 9.71
CA PHE A 27 11.33 16.45 9.17
C PHE A 27 10.25 15.35 9.26
N LEU A 28 9.65 15.17 10.44
CA LEU A 28 8.59 14.17 10.62
C LEU A 28 7.38 14.44 9.73
N VAL A 29 6.97 15.71 9.58
CA VAL A 29 5.84 16.09 8.72
C VAL A 29 6.12 15.72 7.26
N VAL A 30 7.32 16.00 6.77
CA VAL A 30 7.72 15.69 5.39
C VAL A 30 7.73 14.18 5.16
N VAL A 31 8.28 13.39 6.08
CA VAL A 31 8.29 11.92 5.97
C VAL A 31 6.87 11.34 5.96
N LEU A 32 6.00 11.81 6.86
CA LEU A 32 4.61 11.36 6.90
C LEU A 32 3.82 11.76 5.64
N GLU A 33 4.10 12.95 5.10
CA GLU A 33 3.48 13.41 3.86
C GLU A 33 3.95 12.59 2.66
N TYR A 34 5.24 12.33 2.56
CA TYR A 34 5.82 11.47 1.53
C TYR A 34 5.18 10.07 1.52
N LEU A 35 5.12 9.40 2.67
CA LEU A 35 4.51 8.06 2.78
C LEU A 35 3.01 8.07 2.42
N ALA A 36 2.29 9.12 2.80
CA ALA A 36 0.87 9.25 2.45
C ALA A 36 0.65 9.46 0.95
N VAL A 37 1.54 10.23 0.30
CA VAL A 37 1.51 10.44 -1.16
C VAL A 37 1.81 9.14 -1.89
N GLU A 38 2.86 8.42 -1.49
CA GLU A 38 3.26 7.15 -2.11
C GLU A 38 2.11 6.12 -2.10
N VAL A 39 1.49 5.91 -0.93
CA VAL A 39 0.35 4.99 -0.82
C VAL A 39 -0.84 5.46 -1.65
N LEU A 40 -1.10 6.77 -1.71
CA LEU A 40 -2.22 7.32 -2.46
C LEU A 40 -2.01 7.25 -3.98
N GLU A 41 -0.77 7.43 -4.44
CA GLU A 41 -0.39 7.31 -5.85
C GLU A 41 -0.61 5.87 -6.35
N LEU A 42 -0.04 4.89 -5.64
CA LEU A 42 -0.20 3.47 -5.99
C LEU A 42 -1.66 3.01 -5.87
N ALA A 43 -2.39 3.46 -4.84
CA ALA A 43 -3.81 3.17 -4.70
C ALA A 43 -4.64 3.81 -5.82
N GLY A 44 -4.25 5.00 -6.30
CA GLY A 44 -4.86 5.66 -7.45
C GLY A 44 -4.64 4.90 -8.76
N ILE A 45 -3.48 4.30 -8.95
CA ILE A 45 -3.22 3.42 -10.10
C ILE A 45 -4.11 2.18 -10.04
N ALA A 46 -4.18 1.52 -8.87
CA ALA A 46 -5.04 0.35 -8.67
C ALA A 46 -6.53 0.68 -8.88
N GLU A 47 -6.96 1.86 -8.47
CA GLU A 47 -8.32 2.37 -8.64
C GLU A 47 -8.69 2.61 -10.11
N ARG A 48 -7.79 3.21 -10.88
CA ARG A 48 -7.95 3.39 -12.34
C ARG A 48 -8.05 2.04 -13.06
N ASN A 49 -7.26 1.05 -12.63
CA ASN A 49 -7.31 -0.30 -13.20
C ASN A 49 -8.65 -1.01 -12.93
N ASP A 50 -9.27 -0.75 -11.78
CA ASP A 50 -10.60 -1.27 -11.42
C ASP A 50 -11.75 -0.45 -12.06
N LYS A 51 -11.44 0.57 -12.88
CA LYS A 51 -12.39 1.44 -13.58
C LYS A 51 -13.41 2.11 -12.65
N LYS A 52 -13.01 2.40 -11.42
CA LYS A 52 -13.83 3.16 -10.47
C LYS A 52 -13.41 4.64 -10.51
N THR A 53 -14.06 5.47 -9.70
CA THR A 53 -13.69 6.88 -9.49
C THR A 53 -13.33 7.22 -8.04
N ARG A 54 -13.35 6.21 -7.16
CA ARG A 54 -13.13 6.34 -5.73
C ARG A 54 -12.19 5.25 -5.21
N ILE A 55 -11.19 5.68 -4.45
CA ILE A 55 -10.30 4.79 -3.73
C ILE A 55 -11.07 4.03 -2.63
N THR A 56 -10.95 2.71 -2.64
CA THR A 56 -11.55 1.80 -1.65
C THR A 56 -10.45 1.10 -0.84
N PRO A 57 -10.76 0.49 0.32
CA PRO A 57 -9.77 -0.27 1.08
C PRO A 57 -9.11 -1.40 0.27
N ARG A 58 -9.80 -1.94 -0.74
CA ARG A 58 -9.24 -2.91 -1.69
C ARG A 58 -8.08 -2.33 -2.50
N HIS A 59 -8.20 -1.10 -3.00
CA HIS A 59 -7.13 -0.46 -3.79
C HIS A 59 -5.90 -0.20 -2.94
N ILE A 60 -6.10 0.21 -1.68
CA ILE A 60 -5.01 0.43 -0.70
C ILE A 60 -4.30 -0.91 -0.39
N GLN A 61 -5.06 -1.97 -0.15
CA GLN A 61 -4.50 -3.31 0.09
C GLN A 61 -3.70 -3.80 -1.12
N LEU A 62 -4.22 -3.65 -2.34
CA LEU A 62 -3.50 -4.05 -3.54
C LEU A 62 -2.20 -3.24 -3.70
N ALA A 63 -2.27 -1.91 -3.56
CA ALA A 63 -1.11 -1.03 -3.64
C ALA A 63 0.01 -1.46 -2.67
N ILE A 64 -0.32 -1.66 -1.39
CA ILE A 64 0.67 -2.04 -0.36
C ILE A 64 1.24 -3.44 -0.61
N ARG A 65 0.42 -4.38 -1.10
CA ARG A 65 0.86 -5.77 -1.27
C ARG A 65 1.62 -6.00 -2.59
N PHE A 66 1.46 -5.12 -3.58
CA PHE A 66 2.25 -5.15 -4.82
C PHE A 66 3.57 -4.38 -4.74
N ASP A 67 3.68 -3.43 -3.80
CA ASP A 67 4.94 -2.74 -3.55
C ASP A 67 5.79 -3.46 -2.48
N LYS A 68 7.06 -3.72 -2.78
CA LYS A 68 7.96 -4.51 -1.91
C LYS A 68 8.27 -3.77 -0.60
N GLU A 69 8.49 -2.46 -0.68
CA GLU A 69 8.91 -1.65 0.48
C GLU A 69 7.75 -1.45 1.45
N LEU A 70 6.57 -1.10 0.92
CA LEU A 70 5.33 -0.97 1.70
C LEU A 70 4.86 -2.32 2.25
N TYR A 71 5.00 -3.41 1.49
CA TYR A 71 4.69 -4.75 1.99
C TYR A 71 5.54 -5.11 3.21
N GLN A 72 6.84 -4.81 3.16
CA GLN A 72 7.76 -5.06 4.26
C GLN A 72 7.50 -4.11 5.44
N PHE A 73 7.24 -2.83 5.18
CA PHE A 73 6.94 -1.83 6.20
C PHE A 73 5.63 -2.11 6.94
N LEU A 74 4.60 -2.63 6.24
CA LEU A 74 3.25 -2.89 6.76
C LEU A 74 2.95 -4.38 6.87
N ARG A 75 3.98 -5.21 7.10
CA ARG A 75 3.87 -6.68 7.11
C ARG A 75 2.77 -7.18 8.04
N ASP A 76 2.75 -6.68 9.28
CA ASP A 76 1.85 -7.11 10.36
C ASP A 76 0.59 -6.25 10.50
N VAL A 77 0.34 -5.35 9.54
CA VAL A 77 -0.83 -4.49 9.53
C VAL A 77 -1.97 -5.17 8.76
N THR A 78 -3.15 -5.22 9.39
CA THR A 78 -4.38 -5.70 8.75
C THR A 78 -5.21 -4.53 8.24
N ILE A 79 -5.53 -4.52 6.95
CA ILE A 79 -6.41 -3.51 6.35
C ILE A 79 -7.84 -4.05 6.32
N PRO A 80 -8.77 -3.46 7.10
CA PRO A 80 -10.16 -3.90 7.10
C PRO A 80 -10.77 -3.71 5.70
N ASN A 81 -11.55 -4.69 5.26
CA ASN A 81 -12.20 -4.71 3.93
C ASN A 81 -11.22 -4.67 2.73
N GLY A 82 -9.93 -4.94 2.93
CA GLY A 82 -8.91 -4.97 1.87
C GLY A 82 -8.87 -6.28 1.06
N GLY A 83 -9.26 -7.39 1.67
CA GLY A 83 -9.12 -8.73 1.07
C GLY A 83 -7.64 -9.13 0.87
N VAL A 84 -7.39 -10.08 -0.03
CA VAL A 84 -6.05 -10.63 -0.31
C VAL A 84 -5.67 -10.53 -1.79
N ILE A 85 -4.38 -10.57 -2.12
CA ILE A 85 -3.96 -10.71 -3.53
C ILE A 85 -4.47 -12.06 -4.05
N PRO A 86 -5.16 -12.10 -5.21
CA PRO A 86 -5.55 -13.36 -5.83
C PRO A 86 -4.31 -14.17 -6.22
N LYS A 87 -4.07 -15.28 -5.53
CA LYS A 87 -2.98 -16.22 -5.84
C LYS A 87 -3.49 -17.65 -5.62
N ILE A 88 -3.51 -18.44 -6.69
CA ILE A 88 -3.89 -19.86 -6.64
C ILE A 88 -2.62 -20.69 -6.81
N HIS A 89 -2.36 -21.62 -5.88
CA HIS A 89 -1.20 -22.52 -6.02
C HIS A 89 -1.39 -23.44 -7.23
N LYS A 90 -0.30 -23.72 -7.96
CA LYS A 90 -0.31 -24.54 -9.18
C LYS A 90 -1.00 -25.90 -9.00
N ASN A 91 -0.89 -26.50 -7.81
CA ASN A 91 -1.51 -27.79 -7.48
C ASN A 91 -3.04 -27.78 -7.54
N PHE A 92 -3.67 -26.61 -7.39
CA PHE A 92 -5.12 -26.44 -7.45
C PHE A 92 -5.61 -26.01 -8.85
N LEU A 93 -4.70 -25.79 -9.79
CA LEU A 93 -5.09 -25.56 -11.18
C LEU A 93 -5.53 -26.89 -11.82
N PRO A 94 -6.58 -26.89 -12.64
CA PRO A 94 -6.99 -28.08 -13.36
C PRO A 94 -5.82 -28.60 -14.20
N HIS A 95 -5.54 -29.91 -14.10
CA HIS A 95 -4.53 -30.58 -14.90
C HIS A 95 -5.04 -30.68 -16.34
N ASN A 96 -4.92 -29.61 -17.12
CA ASN A 96 -5.44 -29.57 -18.48
C ASN A 96 -4.51 -30.39 -19.40
N LYS A 97 -4.93 -31.63 -19.72
CA LYS A 97 -4.36 -32.44 -20.81
C LYS A 97 -4.99 -32.13 -22.18
N SER A 98 -5.56 -30.95 -22.38
CA SER A 98 -6.19 -30.59 -23.66
C SER A 98 -5.90 -29.15 -24.09
N ASN A 99 -5.20 -29.03 -25.21
CA ASN A 99 -4.98 -27.81 -25.99
C ASN A 99 -6.29 -27.24 -26.52
N THR A 100 -6.69 -26.05 -26.07
CA THR A 100 -7.58 -25.00 -26.67
C THR A 100 -8.23 -24.24 -25.50
N SER A 101 -8.11 -22.93 -25.30
CA SER A 101 -7.96 -21.80 -26.21
C SER A 101 -7.34 -20.61 -25.46
N LYS A 102 -6.56 -19.80 -26.19
CA LYS A 102 -6.09 -18.47 -25.79
C LYS A 102 -7.24 -17.63 -25.23
N VAL A 103 -7.02 -16.97 -24.09
CA VAL A 103 -7.31 -15.55 -23.80
C VAL A 103 -7.07 -15.29 -22.29
N VAL A 104 -6.24 -14.27 -22.01
CA VAL A 104 -5.85 -13.70 -20.71
C VAL A 104 -4.78 -14.44 -19.89
N ALA A 105 -3.52 -14.33 -20.32
CA ALA A 105 -2.38 -14.38 -19.41
C ALA A 105 -1.28 -13.42 -19.89
N THR A 106 -1.56 -12.12 -19.82
CA THR A 106 -0.51 -11.09 -19.72
C THR A 106 -0.39 -10.72 -18.25
N ALA A 107 0.57 -11.30 -17.55
CA ALA A 107 1.17 -10.76 -16.33
C ALA A 107 2.44 -11.57 -16.00
N GLN A 108 3.52 -11.14 -16.66
CA GLN A 108 4.89 -10.99 -16.15
C GLN A 108 5.51 -12.15 -15.36
N GLU A 109 6.48 -12.79 -16.02
CA GLU A 109 7.62 -13.47 -15.42
C GLU A 109 8.57 -12.42 -14.78
N GLU A 110 8.91 -12.61 -13.52
CA GLU A 110 10.15 -12.18 -12.87
C GLU A 110 10.56 -13.39 -12.00
N GLU A 111 11.55 -14.16 -12.45
CA GLU A 111 12.98 -14.12 -12.07
C GLU A 111 13.24 -14.47 -10.60
N ASP A 112 14.23 -15.35 -10.43
CA ASP A 112 14.67 -16.02 -9.20
C ASP A 112 15.11 -15.08 -8.06
#